data_AF-A0A3M6U393-F1
#
_entry.id   AF-A0A3M6U393-F1
#
_cell.length_a   1.000
_cell.length_b   1.000
_cell.length_c   1.000
_cell.angle_alpha   90.00
_cell.angle_beta   90.00
_cell.angle_gamma   90.00
#
_symmetry.space_group_name_H-M   'P 1'
#
loop_
_entity.id
_entity.type
_entity.pdbx_description
1 polymer ?
#
loop_
_entity_poly.entity_id
_entity_poly.type
_entity_poly.pdbx_seq_one_letter_code
_entity_poly.pdbx_strand_id
1 'polypeptide(L)'
;MSVRRIAKRSLCFFGKPYKSASLKPVGQTISEIDLGKILRTMRKIRIPLFVMLPFRDQISADIVRKQLKDLSLKVHTTIQPVFVSRKIEQELNVKETKPPIVNQQCVIYSFQCDLCDAGYVGFKRGHLHNRVKGHKQQSSAIVKHYKNVHGTMPQDLLKRFEVLKKCRNKFDCLVYEKLLIKALEPSLNVH
;
A
#
# COMPACT_ATOMS: atom_id res chain seq x y z
N MET A 1 -68.96 -6.27 26.17
CA MET A 1 -69.38 -6.26 24.75
C MET A 1 -68.17 -5.82 23.93
N SER A 2 -67.39 -6.73 23.36
CA SER A 2 -67.64 -7.41 22.07
C SER A 2 -67.93 -6.39 20.95
N VAL A 3 -66.89 -5.93 20.25
CA VAL A 3 -66.41 -6.45 18.95
C VAL A 3 -67.28 -5.98 17.78
N ARG A 4 -66.66 -5.34 16.78
CA ARG A 4 -66.59 -5.82 15.38
C ARG A 4 -65.67 -4.89 14.58
N ARG A 5 -64.50 -5.39 14.16
CA ARG A 5 -64.20 -6.07 12.87
C ARG A 5 -64.23 -5.05 11.72
N ILE A 6 -63.30 -4.99 10.77
CA ILE A 6 -62.86 -6.08 9.89
C ILE A 6 -61.47 -5.73 9.31
N ALA A 7 -60.61 -6.74 9.27
CA ALA A 7 -59.33 -6.77 8.59
C ALA A 7 -59.46 -6.88 7.06
N LYS A 8 -58.41 -6.46 6.33
CA LYS A 8 -57.90 -6.98 5.05
C LYS A 8 -56.80 -6.00 4.60
N ARG A 9 -55.63 -6.38 4.09
CA ARG A 9 -55.13 -7.70 3.69
C ARG A 9 -53.60 -7.59 3.62
N SER A 10 -52.97 -8.62 4.15
CA SER A 10 -51.59 -9.03 3.93
C SER A 10 -51.20 -9.10 2.46
N LEU A 11 -49.97 -8.70 2.14
CA LEU A 11 -49.08 -9.56 1.37
C LEU A 11 -47.69 -9.56 2.01
N CYS A 12 -47.46 -10.62 2.78
CA CYS A 12 -46.14 -11.13 3.10
C CYS A 12 -45.62 -11.95 1.93
N PHE A 13 -44.34 -11.80 1.59
CA PHE A 13 -43.46 -12.91 1.20
C PHE A 13 -42.07 -12.61 1.80
N PHE A 14 -41.83 -13.09 3.03
CA PHE A 14 -41.07 -14.30 3.36
C PHE A 14 -39.57 -14.23 3.01
N GLY A 15 -38.77 -13.90 4.02
CA GLY A 15 -37.35 -14.18 4.12
C GLY A 15 -36.95 -14.10 5.59
N LYS A 16 -36.49 -15.22 6.15
CA LYS A 16 -36.35 -15.52 7.59
C LYS A 16 -35.46 -14.52 8.37
N PRO A 17 -35.65 -14.37 9.71
CA PRO A 17 -34.69 -13.66 10.54
C PRO A 17 -33.37 -14.44 10.52
N TYR A 18 -32.30 -13.82 10.03
CA TYR A 18 -30.97 -14.39 10.16
C TYR A 18 -30.60 -14.43 11.64
N LYS A 19 -30.46 -15.65 12.16
CA LYS A 19 -29.85 -15.95 13.46
C LYS A 19 -28.50 -15.23 13.52
N SER A 20 -28.24 -14.55 14.63
CA SER A 20 -26.91 -14.08 15.01
C SER A 20 -25.98 -15.29 15.17
N ALA A 21 -25.40 -15.72 14.06
CA ALA A 21 -24.26 -16.62 14.06
C ALA A 21 -23.09 -15.84 14.67
N SER A 22 -22.62 -16.30 15.82
CA SER A 22 -21.33 -15.89 16.37
C SER A 22 -20.28 -16.07 15.27
N LEU A 23 -19.86 -14.94 14.70
CA LEU A 23 -18.78 -14.85 13.74
C LEU A 23 -17.52 -15.31 14.47
N LYS A 24 -17.16 -16.58 14.27
CA LYS A 24 -15.80 -17.04 14.57
C LYS A 24 -14.85 -16.13 13.78
N PRO A 25 -13.78 -15.60 14.39
CA PRO A 25 -12.85 -14.76 13.67
C PRO A 25 -12.19 -15.57 12.56
N VAL A 26 -12.61 -15.31 11.31
CA VAL A 26 -11.85 -15.65 10.11
C VAL A 26 -10.73 -14.62 10.05
N GLY A 27 -9.64 -15.01 10.70
CA GLY A 27 -8.40 -14.27 10.79
C GLY A 27 -7.27 -15.26 11.00
N GLN A 28 -7.18 -16.29 10.15
CA GLN A 28 -5.87 -16.82 9.84
C GLN A 28 -5.15 -15.70 9.09
N THR A 29 -4.40 -14.91 9.84
CA THR A 29 -3.14 -14.32 9.35
C THR A 29 -2.51 -15.34 8.42
N ILE A 30 -2.02 -14.89 7.25
CA ILE A 30 -0.93 -15.57 6.55
C ILE A 30 0.30 -15.40 7.44
N SER A 31 0.23 -15.95 8.66
CA SER A 31 1.38 -16.27 9.48
C SER A 31 2.05 -17.38 8.71
N GLU A 32 3.30 -17.13 8.33
CA GLU A 32 4.32 -18.11 8.00
C GLU A 32 3.71 -19.46 7.63
N ILE A 33 3.64 -19.75 6.32
CA ILE A 33 3.52 -21.12 5.86
C ILE A 33 4.47 -21.92 6.76
N ASP A 34 3.91 -22.74 7.65
CA ASP A 34 4.64 -23.30 8.78
C ASP A 34 5.86 -24.00 8.20
N LEU A 35 7.01 -23.33 8.28
CA LEU A 35 8.22 -23.77 7.60
C LEU A 35 8.54 -25.17 8.11
N GLY A 36 8.21 -25.45 9.38
CA GLY A 36 8.27 -26.76 10.01
C GLY A 36 7.35 -27.82 9.40
N LYS A 37 6.17 -27.47 8.87
CA LYS A 37 5.30 -28.42 8.11
C LYS A 37 5.85 -28.69 6.72
N ILE A 38 6.29 -27.67 5.98
CA ILE A 38 6.93 -27.87 4.66
C ILE A 38 8.20 -28.69 4.80
N LEU A 39 9.07 -28.37 5.76
CA LEU A 39 10.31 -29.10 6.02
C LEU A 39 10.06 -30.56 6.40
N ARG A 40 8.98 -30.86 7.15
CA ARG A 40 8.55 -32.22 7.46
C ARG A 40 8.10 -33.00 6.23
N THR A 41 7.43 -32.35 5.28
CA THR A 41 7.01 -32.97 4.00
C THR A 41 8.20 -33.17 3.06
N MET A 42 9.11 -32.21 2.98
CA MET A 42 10.34 -32.26 2.15
C MET A 42 11.33 -33.32 2.64
N ARG A 43 11.42 -33.58 3.96
CA ARG A 43 12.21 -34.69 4.52
C ARG A 43 11.78 -36.08 4.05
N LYS A 44 10.53 -36.25 3.58
CA LYS A 44 10.00 -37.53 3.10
C LYS A 44 10.35 -37.83 1.64
N ILE A 45 10.85 -36.84 0.89
CA ILE A 45 11.08 -36.93 -0.54
C ILE A 45 12.55 -36.63 -0.82
N ARG A 46 13.33 -37.63 -1.23
CA ARG A 46 14.76 -37.49 -1.61
C ARG A 46 14.94 -36.85 -3.00
N ILE A 47 14.06 -35.95 -3.43
CA ILE A 47 14.16 -35.28 -4.72
C ILE A 47 14.97 -33.98 -4.53
N PRO A 48 16.03 -33.75 -5.33
CA PRO A 48 16.75 -32.48 -5.33
C PRO A 48 15.83 -31.31 -5.70
N LEU A 49 15.88 -30.23 -4.93
CA LEU A 49 15.16 -28.99 -5.21
C LEU A 49 16.04 -28.07 -6.07
N PHE A 50 15.59 -27.75 -7.28
CA PHE A 50 16.26 -26.79 -8.14
C PHE A 50 15.64 -25.40 -8.00
N VAL A 51 16.46 -24.41 -7.65
CA VAL A 51 16.04 -23.01 -7.56
C VAL A 51 16.57 -22.27 -8.78
N MET A 52 15.68 -21.88 -9.69
CA MET A 52 16.05 -21.09 -10.85
C MET A 52 16.27 -19.63 -10.44
N LEU A 53 17.46 -19.09 -10.71
CA LEU A 53 17.84 -17.73 -10.34
C LEU A 53 18.47 -17.00 -11.52
N PRO A 54 18.22 -15.70 -11.69
CA PRO A 54 18.93 -14.92 -12.69
C PRO A 54 20.41 -14.77 -12.33
N PHE A 55 21.30 -14.89 -13.32
CA PHE A 55 22.74 -14.66 -13.14
C PHE A 55 23.05 -13.16 -13.19
N ARG A 56 23.64 -12.62 -12.12
CA ARG A 56 24.08 -11.22 -12.04
C ARG A 56 25.57 -11.07 -12.28
N ASP A 57 26.35 -11.68 -11.39
CA ASP A 57 27.80 -11.67 -11.38
C ASP A 57 28.31 -12.87 -10.57
N GLN A 58 29.59 -13.19 -10.72
CA GLN A 58 30.21 -14.36 -10.10
C GLN A 58 30.20 -14.29 -8.56
N ILE A 59 30.44 -13.11 -7.98
CA ILE A 59 30.50 -12.90 -6.53
C ILE A 59 29.14 -13.19 -5.90
N SER A 60 28.07 -12.63 -6.47
CA SER A 60 26.69 -12.84 -6.05
C SER A 60 26.29 -14.31 -6.19
N ALA A 61 26.68 -14.97 -7.29
CA ALA A 61 26.41 -16.39 -7.50
C ALA A 61 27.07 -17.27 -6.43
N ASP A 62 28.31 -16.96 -6.03
CA ASP A 62 29.03 -17.71 -5.02
C ASP A 62 28.47 -17.50 -3.61
N ILE A 63 28.01 -16.29 -3.28
CA ILE A 63 27.27 -16.01 -2.04
C ILE A 63 25.99 -16.86 -1.98
N VAL A 64 25.20 -16.86 -3.06
CA VAL A 64 23.95 -17.63 -3.14
C VAL A 64 24.23 -19.13 -3.02
N ARG A 65 25.26 -19.66 -3.70
CA ARG A 65 25.66 -21.07 -3.58
C ARG A 65 26.01 -21.42 -2.14
N LYS A 66 26.73 -20.56 -1.43
CA LYS A 66 27.08 -20.77 -0.02
C LYS A 66 25.83 -20.80 0.87
N GLN A 67 24.94 -19.82 0.72
CA GLN A 67 23.70 -19.76 1.50
C GLN A 67 22.79 -20.97 1.28
N LEU A 68 22.66 -21.44 0.03
CA LEU A 68 21.86 -22.61 -0.30
C LEU A 68 22.48 -23.91 0.21
N LYS A 69 23.82 -24.02 0.26
CA LYS A 69 24.51 -25.14 0.91
C LYS A 69 24.22 -25.18 2.42
N ASP A 70 24.34 -24.03 3.10
CA ASP A 70 24.05 -23.93 4.53
C ASP A 70 22.59 -24.28 4.83
N LEU A 71 21.67 -23.85 3.95
CA LEU A 71 20.26 -24.19 4.05
C LEU A 71 20.02 -25.68 3.79
N SER A 72 20.65 -26.26 2.77
CA SER A 72 20.57 -27.68 2.43
C SER A 72 20.94 -28.58 3.60
N LEU A 73 21.99 -28.21 4.35
CA LEU A 73 22.40 -28.91 5.57
C LEU A 73 21.34 -28.84 6.68
N LYS A 74 20.73 -27.66 6.89
CA LYS A 74 19.67 -27.50 7.91
C LYS A 74 18.43 -28.32 7.58
N VAL A 75 18.03 -28.34 6.31
CA VAL A 75 16.79 -28.98 5.88
C VAL A 75 16.95 -30.46 5.52
N HIS A 76 18.19 -30.96 5.45
CA HIS A 76 18.53 -32.34 5.07
C HIS A 76 17.98 -32.70 3.67
N THR A 77 17.99 -31.74 2.75
CA THR A 77 17.54 -31.89 1.37
C THR A 77 18.52 -31.18 0.45
N THR A 78 18.86 -31.78 -0.68
CA THR A 78 19.76 -31.19 -1.68
C THR A 78 19.05 -30.02 -2.36
N ILE A 79 19.57 -28.80 -2.19
CA ILE A 79 19.10 -27.60 -2.90
C ILE A 79 20.20 -27.13 -3.85
N GLN A 80 19.90 -27.01 -5.14
CA GLN A 80 20.85 -26.56 -6.15
C GLN A 80 20.35 -25.32 -6.88
N PRO A 81 21.12 -24.23 -6.94
CA PRO A 81 20.78 -23.10 -7.78
C PRO A 81 21.07 -23.44 -9.25
N VAL A 82 20.12 -23.10 -10.12
CA VAL A 82 20.28 -23.12 -11.57
C VAL A 82 20.27 -21.67 -12.04
N PHE A 83 21.43 -21.16 -12.44
CA PHE A 83 21.55 -19.78 -12.89
C PHE A 83 21.13 -19.67 -14.35
N VAL A 84 20.15 -18.83 -14.65
CA VAL A 84 19.70 -18.52 -16.01
C VAL A 84 20.24 -17.17 -16.44
N SER A 85 20.75 -17.09 -17.66
CA SER A 85 21.29 -15.87 -18.28
C SER A 85 20.20 -14.93 -18.82
N ARG A 86 18.98 -14.99 -18.28
CA ARG A 86 17.95 -14.00 -18.64
C ARG A 86 18.50 -12.63 -18.29
N LYS A 87 18.56 -11.73 -19.28
CA LYS A 87 19.10 -10.38 -19.09
C LYS A 87 18.31 -9.70 -17.97
N ILE A 88 18.94 -9.56 -16.81
CA ILE A 88 18.37 -8.88 -15.64
C ILE A 88 17.89 -7.46 -16.02
N GLU A 89 18.49 -6.86 -17.05
CA GLU A 89 18.08 -5.59 -17.63
C GLU A 89 16.60 -5.56 -18.08
N GLN A 90 16.01 -6.68 -18.52
CA GLN A 90 14.59 -6.75 -18.87
C GLN A 90 13.67 -6.80 -17.64
N GLU A 91 14.12 -7.40 -16.53
CA GLU A 91 13.38 -7.46 -15.26
C GLU A 91 13.60 -6.20 -14.40
N LEU A 92 14.72 -5.48 -14.62
CA LEU A 92 15.11 -4.24 -13.95
C LEU A 92 15.14 -3.06 -14.93
N ASN A 93 14.03 -2.79 -15.62
CA ASN A 93 13.85 -1.49 -16.26
C ASN A 93 13.67 -0.41 -15.19
N VAL A 94 14.77 0.08 -14.60
CA VAL A 94 14.80 1.31 -13.81
C VAL A 94 15.65 2.32 -14.55
N LYS A 95 15.04 3.00 -15.53
CA LYS A 95 15.54 4.28 -16.05
C LYS A 95 14.38 5.25 -16.26
N GLU A 96 13.70 5.59 -15.17
CA GLU A 96 13.15 6.94 -15.05
C GLU A 96 14.15 7.73 -14.21
N THR A 97 14.58 8.89 -14.72
CA THR A 97 15.34 9.87 -13.93
C THR A 97 14.42 10.36 -12.82
N LYS A 98 14.48 9.68 -11.67
CA LYS A 98 13.58 9.92 -10.54
C LYS A 98 13.85 11.34 -10.00
N PRO A 99 12.85 12.24 -9.97
CA PRO A 99 13.04 13.51 -9.29
C PRO A 99 13.39 13.27 -7.82
N PRO A 100 14.15 14.17 -7.14
CA PRO A 100 14.55 14.03 -5.74
C PRO A 100 13.38 13.72 -4.77
N ILE A 101 12.17 14.15 -5.15
CA ILE A 101 10.88 13.86 -4.51
C ILE A 101 10.57 12.35 -4.38
N VAL A 102 11.13 11.49 -5.23
CA VAL A 102 10.75 10.07 -5.28
C VAL A 102 11.21 9.29 -4.05
N ASN A 103 12.27 9.71 -3.35
CA ASN A 103 12.75 9.01 -2.14
C ASN A 103 12.27 9.63 -0.81
N GLN A 104 11.32 10.57 -0.85
CA GLN A 104 10.78 11.19 0.36
C GLN A 104 9.58 10.38 0.88
N GLN A 105 9.79 9.70 2.01
CA GLN A 105 8.81 8.94 2.79
C GLN A 105 8.69 9.51 4.20
N CYS A 106 7.57 9.25 4.89
CA CYS A 106 7.27 9.82 6.20
C CYS A 106 7.47 11.34 6.22
N VAL A 107 6.78 12.04 5.33
CA VAL A 107 6.88 13.50 5.20
C VAL A 107 5.54 14.16 5.39
N ILE A 108 5.60 15.39 5.89
CA ILE A 108 4.54 16.38 5.77
C ILE A 108 4.85 17.27 4.60
N TYR A 109 3.85 17.47 3.76
CA TYR A 109 3.92 18.30 2.58
C TYR A 109 2.83 19.37 2.62
N SER A 110 3.11 20.48 1.96
CA SER A 110 2.13 21.48 1.58
C SER A 110 1.83 21.37 0.09
N PHE A 111 0.65 21.83 -0.27
CA PHE A 111 0.29 22.19 -1.63
C PHE A 111 -0.21 23.64 -1.62
N GLN A 112 0.18 24.44 -2.60
CA GLN A 112 -0.28 25.80 -2.79
C GLN A 112 -0.90 25.97 -4.18
N CYS A 113 -2.07 26.59 -4.24
CA CYS A 113 -2.68 26.98 -5.51
C CYS A 113 -1.86 28.11 -6.16
N ASP A 114 -1.74 28.09 -7.49
CA ASP A 114 -1.03 29.13 -8.23
C ASP A 114 -1.93 30.26 -8.73
N LEU A 115 -3.25 30.09 -8.59
CA LEU A 115 -4.25 31.05 -9.02
C LEU A 115 -4.93 31.78 -7.84
N CYS A 116 -4.68 31.37 -6.60
CA CYS A 116 -5.16 32.03 -5.38
C CYS A 116 -4.38 31.57 -4.14
N ASP A 117 -4.71 32.13 -2.97
CA ASP A 117 -4.05 31.82 -1.69
C ASP A 117 -4.50 30.49 -1.04
N ALA A 118 -5.19 29.64 -1.79
CA ALA A 118 -5.65 28.36 -1.27
C ALA A 118 -4.51 27.37 -1.05
N GLY A 119 -4.49 26.75 0.13
CA GLY A 119 -3.45 25.81 0.53
C GLY A 119 -4.01 24.49 1.04
N TYR A 120 -3.18 23.45 1.04
CA TYR A 120 -3.45 22.16 1.66
C TYR A 120 -2.21 21.67 2.39
N VAL A 121 -2.37 21.09 3.58
CA VAL A 121 -1.31 20.40 4.32
C VAL A 121 -1.74 18.95 4.52
N GLY A 122 -0.81 18.03 4.28
CA GLY A 122 -1.06 16.62 4.56
C GLY A 122 0.21 15.84 4.85
N PHE A 123 0.07 14.68 5.48
CA PHE A 123 1.18 13.73 5.63
C PHE A 123 1.06 12.53 4.70
N LYS A 124 2.20 11.88 4.43
CA LYS A 124 2.23 10.56 3.81
C LYS A 124 3.32 9.70 4.44
N ARG A 125 2.96 8.47 4.82
CA ARG A 125 3.93 7.46 5.27
C ARG A 125 4.78 6.91 4.11
N GLY A 126 4.13 6.55 3.01
CA GLY A 126 4.81 6.10 1.78
C GLY A 126 5.42 7.25 0.99
N HIS A 127 5.81 6.98 -0.25
CA HIS A 127 6.42 8.01 -1.09
C HIS A 127 5.46 9.14 -1.45
N LEU A 128 5.96 10.39 -1.40
CA LEU A 128 5.19 11.59 -1.75
C LEU A 128 4.67 11.55 -3.19
N HIS A 129 5.47 11.10 -4.16
CA HIS A 129 5.07 11.03 -5.58
C HIS A 129 3.76 10.25 -5.79
N ASN A 130 3.56 9.15 -5.05
CA ASN A 130 2.33 8.35 -5.12
C ASN A 130 1.13 9.11 -4.55
N ARG A 131 1.36 9.94 -3.53
CA ARG A 131 0.30 10.78 -2.97
C ARG A 131 -0.10 11.88 -3.95
N VAL A 132 0.86 12.53 -4.61
CA VAL A 132 0.56 13.56 -5.62
C VAL A 132 -0.22 12.99 -6.81
N LYS A 133 0.12 11.76 -7.27
CA LYS A 133 -0.69 11.05 -8.27
C LYS A 133 -2.16 10.89 -7.82
N GLY A 134 -2.39 10.55 -6.55
CA GLY A 134 -3.73 10.46 -5.96
C GLY A 134 -4.48 11.80 -5.95
N HIS A 135 -3.77 12.92 -5.80
CA HIS A 135 -4.38 14.24 -5.85
C HIS A 135 -4.88 14.65 -7.24
N LYS A 136 -4.49 13.94 -8.32
CA LYS A 136 -5.04 14.14 -9.68
C LYS A 136 -6.46 13.58 -9.86
N GLN A 137 -6.95 12.79 -8.90
CA GLN A 137 -8.29 12.20 -8.97
C GLN A 137 -9.37 13.26 -8.78
N GLN A 138 -10.50 13.12 -9.48
CA GLN A 138 -11.62 14.06 -9.46
C GLN A 138 -12.26 14.23 -8.07
N SER A 139 -12.10 13.23 -7.20
CA SER A 139 -12.58 13.26 -5.82
C SER A 139 -11.72 14.10 -4.88
N SER A 140 -10.49 14.45 -5.26
CA SER A 140 -9.52 15.21 -4.47
C SER A 140 -9.99 16.64 -4.19
N ALA A 141 -9.76 17.13 -2.97
CA ALA A 141 -10.06 18.52 -2.60
C ALA A 141 -9.36 19.53 -3.53
N ILE A 142 -8.12 19.24 -3.93
CA ILE A 142 -7.34 20.09 -4.84
C ILE A 142 -8.01 20.20 -6.21
N VAL A 143 -8.35 19.06 -6.84
CA VAL A 143 -8.98 19.08 -8.18
C VAL A 143 -10.37 19.71 -8.13
N LYS A 144 -11.15 19.43 -7.09
CA LYS A 144 -12.45 20.07 -6.86
C LYS A 144 -12.31 21.58 -6.76
N HIS A 145 -11.30 22.05 -6.01
CA HIS A 145 -11.03 23.48 -5.89
C HIS A 145 -10.71 24.13 -7.24
N TYR A 146 -9.79 23.58 -8.03
CA TYR A 146 -9.47 24.13 -9.36
C TYR A 146 -10.70 24.19 -10.27
N LYS A 147 -11.50 23.13 -10.28
CA LYS A 147 -12.72 23.10 -11.11
C LYS A 147 -13.77 24.12 -10.66
N ASN A 148 -14.03 24.18 -9.36
CA ASN A 148 -15.13 24.99 -8.84
C ASN A 148 -14.78 26.47 -8.74
N VAL A 149 -13.51 26.80 -8.45
CA VAL A 149 -13.05 28.18 -8.23
C VAL A 149 -12.43 28.78 -9.48
N HIS A 150 -11.68 27.99 -10.26
CA HIS A 150 -10.91 28.49 -11.40
C HIS A 150 -11.42 28.01 -12.77
N GLY A 151 -12.38 27.07 -12.82
CA GLY A 151 -12.92 26.53 -14.07
C GLY A 151 -11.89 25.80 -14.96
N THR A 152 -10.70 25.51 -14.44
CA THR A 152 -9.57 24.97 -15.19
C THR A 152 -8.92 23.81 -14.45
N MET A 153 -7.94 23.15 -15.08
CA MET A 153 -7.12 22.10 -14.45
C MET A 153 -5.67 22.57 -14.34
N PRO A 154 -4.96 22.23 -13.26
CA PRO A 154 -3.56 22.62 -13.10
C PRO A 154 -2.67 21.89 -14.11
N GLN A 155 -1.89 22.63 -14.90
CA GLN A 155 -1.00 22.06 -15.91
C GLN A 155 0.19 21.30 -15.31
N ASP A 156 0.79 21.83 -14.23
CA ASP A 156 1.94 21.20 -13.56
C ASP A 156 1.77 21.11 -12.04
N LEU A 157 0.85 20.22 -11.65
CA LEU A 157 0.48 20.02 -10.25
C LEU A 157 1.68 19.65 -9.36
N LEU A 158 2.71 18.98 -9.89
CA LEU A 158 3.84 18.49 -9.10
C LEU A 158 4.70 19.61 -8.53
N LYS A 159 4.89 20.70 -9.28
CA LYS A 159 5.68 21.87 -8.84
C LYS A 159 5.04 22.65 -7.70
N ARG A 160 3.76 22.38 -7.42
CA ARG A 160 2.98 23.03 -6.37
C ARG A 160 3.04 22.32 -5.03
N PHE A 161 3.74 21.18 -4.95
CA PHE A 161 3.95 20.44 -3.71
C PHE A 161 5.35 20.73 -3.15
N GLU A 162 5.40 21.02 -1.86
CA GLU A 162 6.63 21.22 -1.12
C GLU A 162 6.67 20.30 0.10
N VAL A 163 7.85 19.79 0.45
CA VAL A 163 8.03 19.05 1.71
C VAL A 163 8.37 20.02 2.82
N LEU A 164 7.47 20.14 3.79
CA LEU A 164 7.66 20.97 4.98
C LEU A 164 8.58 20.29 5.99
N LYS A 165 8.39 18.98 6.21
CA LYS A 165 9.12 18.25 7.26
C LYS A 165 9.20 16.76 6.99
N LYS A 166 10.37 16.17 7.27
CA LYS A 166 10.53 14.71 7.40
C LYS A 166 10.34 14.27 8.85
N CYS A 167 9.49 13.26 9.06
CA CYS A 167 9.20 12.66 10.36
C CYS A 167 10.00 11.38 10.56
N ARG A 168 10.25 11.03 11.83
CA ARG A 168 10.91 9.75 12.19
C ARG A 168 9.93 8.58 12.17
N ASN A 169 8.69 8.83 12.56
CA ASN A 169 7.64 7.81 12.65
C ASN A 169 6.27 8.39 12.26
N LYS A 170 5.23 7.53 12.19
CA LYS A 170 3.87 7.92 11.82
C LYS A 170 3.24 8.86 12.86
N PHE A 171 3.50 8.63 14.14
CA PHE A 171 2.94 9.44 15.23
C PHE A 171 3.44 10.89 15.14
N ASP A 172 4.75 11.09 14.98
CA ASP A 172 5.36 12.40 14.73
C ASP A 172 4.65 13.10 13.56
N CYS A 173 4.45 12.40 12.43
CA CYS A 173 3.76 12.97 11.27
C CYS A 173 2.31 13.36 11.55
N LEU A 174 1.56 12.57 12.32
CA LEU A 174 0.18 12.92 12.68
C LEU A 174 0.13 14.16 13.58
N VAL A 175 1.04 14.23 14.57
CA VAL A 175 1.13 15.37 15.49
C VAL A 175 1.50 16.63 14.72
N TYR A 176 2.57 16.59 13.93
CA TYR A 176 3.00 17.75 13.15
C TYR A 176 1.98 18.15 12.06
N GLU A 177 1.23 17.21 11.48
CA GLU A 177 0.17 17.53 10.52
C GLU A 177 -0.91 18.38 11.19
N LYS A 178 -1.38 17.94 12.36
CA LYS A 178 -2.40 18.68 13.12
C LYS A 178 -1.89 20.03 13.59
N LEU A 179 -0.64 20.12 14.04
CA LEU A 179 -0.02 21.39 14.43
C LEU A 179 0.09 22.36 13.25
N LEU A 180 0.55 21.88 12.09
CA LEU A 180 0.72 22.72 10.89
C LEU A 180 -0.62 23.15 10.29
N ILE A 181 -1.63 22.28 10.28
CA ILE A 181 -2.98 22.69 9.85
C ILE A 181 -3.53 23.78 10.78
N LYS A 182 -3.36 23.64 12.10
CA LYS A 182 -3.81 24.66 13.06
C LYS A 182 -3.03 25.97 12.95
N ALA A 183 -1.74 25.91 12.63
CA ALA A 183 -0.89 27.09 12.54
C ALA A 183 -1.02 27.84 11.20
N LEU A 184 -1.22 27.11 10.10
CA LEU A 184 -1.25 27.67 8.74
C LEU A 184 -2.67 27.88 8.21
N GLU A 185 -3.68 27.29 8.85
CA GLU A 185 -5.10 27.35 8.47
C GLU A 185 -5.35 27.19 6.95
N PRO A 186 -4.80 26.14 6.31
CA PRO A 186 -4.92 25.94 4.87
C PRO A 186 -6.38 25.70 4.46
N SER A 187 -6.89 26.51 3.53
CA SER A 187 -8.31 26.54 3.16
C SER A 187 -8.86 25.25 2.52
N LEU A 188 -8.01 24.36 2.02
CA LEU A 188 -8.42 23.09 1.39
C LEU A 188 -8.42 21.91 2.35
N ASN A 189 -7.98 22.10 3.60
CA ASN A 189 -8.13 21.08 4.64
C ASN A 189 -9.58 21.11 5.15
N VAL A 190 -10.38 20.16 4.69
CA VAL A 190 -11.75 19.99 5.18
C VAL A 190 -11.68 19.52 6.64
N HIS A 191 -12.13 20.39 7.55
CA HIS A 191 -12.22 20.11 8.98
C HIS A 191 -13.46 19.28 9.32
#